data_AF-A0A1U7IBP9-F1
#
_entry.id   AF-A0A1U7IBP9-F1
#
_cell.length_a   1.000
_cell.length_b   1.000
_cell.length_c   1.000
_cell.angle_alpha   90.00
_cell.angle_beta   90.00
_cell.angle_gamma   90.00
#
_symmetry.space_group_name_H-M   'P 1'
#
loop_
_entity.id
_entity.type
_entity.pdbx_description
1 polymer ?
#
loop_
_entity_poly.entity_id
_entity_poly.type
_entity_poly.pdbx_seq_one_letter_code
_entity_poly.pdbx_strand_id
1 'polypeptide(L)'
;MLDSSYPLYSAFCPEVWQNNYFSNLGTILDDRINVRTSFANSTDISCTQLNLSIRDAIALSAIDAGESQIDITGDLIISNSIPLADPITDPVAIPLPLLPAPGEQQNINFPPVETAQNRVFQFIPNPLTVEQIDLIESNIEESENIEEPLIVISNNQPLQTDVNQIKTLKGTLRSDTFTIETEYNLTIISGNGNIDFGSGSKDLLDLSHINYSSVNLNLAGITNGGVVYDPGNGNRVFDAISFNDGNQVLLEGIDTVKFADGTLELSVIPNDPLFNKQWNLHSMGVHNAWAFTTGTSDVLIGIQDTGLAVDLNNYIHPDLRNTFIFGKDNYRDDFSFGSISHGTSVQGIIAANSNNGIGMSGINWNSPVFNIDILGNDEADRDIIEAVQTAIDRAKNQTKHLIINFSLAWGNSFDQTNLFPALNQLVADNQDVLFLIAAGNEGNQEQIGLSYPATLAKLYNNVISVGASWGIQDFYNQPKTPGERINYANWWGSQYGEGLTVMAPSEVVATYALDSGEFDYWANNKAGFNGTSAAVPNVTGVASLVWSANPNLTANQIKEIISQTAYDLGEPNYDIFYGYGFVNADAAVRRAVALSRTDLGI
;
A
#
# COMPACT_ATOMS: atom_id res chain seq x y z
N MET A 1 -16.57 16.79 30.17
CA MET A 1 -17.49 17.84 29.69
C MET A 1 -16.73 19.13 29.44
N LEU A 2 -16.06 19.21 28.30
CA LEU A 2 -15.92 20.43 27.52
C LEU A 2 -16.06 19.99 26.07
N ASP A 3 -16.95 20.68 25.35
CA ASP A 3 -17.36 20.40 23.98
C ASP A 3 -16.30 20.95 23.01
N SER A 4 -15.94 20.16 22.00
CA SER A 4 -15.03 20.56 20.92
C SER A 4 -15.50 20.02 19.57
N SER A 5 -16.74 20.37 19.21
CA SER A 5 -17.26 20.23 17.85
C SER A 5 -16.42 21.02 16.83
N TYR A 6 -15.48 20.33 16.17
CA TYR A 6 -14.72 20.81 15.01
C TYR A 6 -15.19 20.08 13.74
N PRO A 7 -16.07 20.68 12.91
CA PRO A 7 -16.47 20.10 11.64
C PRO A 7 -15.46 20.45 10.54
N LEU A 8 -14.47 19.59 10.33
CA LEU A 8 -13.58 19.61 9.17
C LEU A 8 -13.35 18.17 8.67
N TYR A 9 -14.40 17.57 8.12
CA TYR A 9 -14.29 16.34 7.35
C TYR A 9 -13.81 16.67 5.93
N SER A 10 -12.59 16.24 5.60
CA SER A 10 -12.15 16.06 4.21
C SER A 10 -11.66 14.64 3.99
N ALA A 11 -12.60 13.69 4.02
CA ALA A 11 -12.42 12.44 3.30
C ALA A 11 -12.66 12.76 1.81
N PHE A 12 -11.59 12.94 1.03
CA PHE A 12 -11.72 13.09 -0.42
C PHE A 12 -12.04 11.73 -1.06
N CYS A 13 -13.33 11.38 -1.06
CA CYS A 13 -13.87 10.52 -2.10
C CYS A 13 -14.10 11.39 -3.36
N PRO A 14 -13.69 10.94 -4.55
CA PRO A 14 -14.02 11.63 -5.79
C PRO A 14 -15.53 11.52 -6.07
N GLU A 15 -16.13 12.61 -6.55
CA GLU A 15 -17.59 12.74 -6.61
C GLU A 15 -18.31 11.63 -7.42
N VAL A 16 -19.34 11.12 -6.76
CA VAL A 16 -20.52 10.38 -7.25
C VAL A 16 -20.79 10.46 -8.77
N TRP A 17 -20.97 9.28 -9.36
CA TRP A 17 -21.46 9.11 -10.72
C TRP A 17 -22.92 9.59 -10.91
N GLN A 18 -23.13 10.68 -11.65
CA GLN A 18 -24.41 10.89 -12.35
C GLN A 18 -24.42 10.14 -13.68
N ASN A 19 -24.91 8.89 -13.66
CA ASN A 19 -25.21 8.16 -14.89
C ASN A 19 -26.48 8.72 -15.56
N ASN A 20 -26.30 9.52 -16.61
CA ASN A 20 -27.38 9.83 -17.56
C ASN A 20 -27.79 8.56 -18.32
N TYR A 21 -28.86 7.92 -17.87
CA TYR A 21 -29.51 6.83 -18.59
C TYR A 21 -30.06 7.31 -19.94
N PHE A 22 -29.37 6.97 -21.03
CA PHE A 22 -30.00 6.85 -22.35
C PHE A 22 -30.13 5.37 -22.72
N SER A 23 -31.33 4.85 -22.51
CA SER A 23 -31.71 3.50 -22.91
C SER A 23 -31.78 3.38 -24.44
N ASN A 24 -31.05 2.41 -24.99
CA ASN A 24 -31.19 2.02 -26.38
C ASN A 24 -32.57 1.34 -26.59
N LEU A 25 -33.52 2.07 -27.17
CA LEU A 25 -34.65 1.49 -27.88
C LEU A 25 -34.47 1.77 -29.38
N GLY A 26 -34.38 0.69 -30.15
CA GLY A 26 -34.14 0.77 -31.58
C GLY A 26 -35.39 1.12 -32.39
N THR A 27 -35.11 1.54 -33.63
CA THR A 27 -35.97 1.49 -34.82
C THR A 27 -37.10 2.53 -35.02
N ILE A 28 -36.80 3.46 -35.95
CA ILE A 28 -37.52 3.73 -37.22
C ILE A 28 -38.44 4.98 -37.31
N LEU A 29 -38.07 5.82 -38.29
CA LEU A 29 -38.82 6.79 -39.11
C LEU A 29 -39.10 8.24 -38.64
N ASP A 30 -38.54 9.13 -39.48
CA ASP A 30 -39.11 10.35 -40.08
C ASP A 30 -39.27 11.66 -39.26
N ASP A 31 -38.36 12.59 -39.59
CA ASP A 31 -38.65 13.92 -40.15
C ASP A 31 -39.20 15.07 -39.28
N ARG A 32 -38.63 16.26 -39.54
CA ARG A 32 -39.05 17.64 -39.16
C ARG A 32 -38.90 18.14 -37.70
N ILE A 33 -37.91 19.03 -37.56
CA ILE A 33 -37.99 20.41 -37.02
C ILE A 33 -39.11 20.68 -35.99
N ASN A 34 -38.72 21.03 -34.75
CA ASN A 34 -39.30 22.19 -34.07
C ASN A 34 -38.42 22.69 -32.90
N VAL A 35 -38.05 23.97 -32.94
CA VAL A 35 -37.50 24.71 -31.80
C VAL A 35 -38.66 25.15 -30.91
N ARG A 36 -38.59 24.90 -29.59
CA ARG A 36 -39.40 25.62 -28.60
C ARG A 36 -38.62 25.92 -27.32
N THR A 37 -38.80 27.14 -26.84
CA THR A 37 -38.27 27.72 -25.62
C THR A 37 -39.38 27.86 -24.56
N SER A 38 -39.04 27.61 -23.30
CA SER A 38 -39.75 28.10 -22.09
C SER A 38 -38.86 27.82 -20.87
N PHE A 39 -38.11 28.79 -20.34
CA PHE A 39 -38.52 29.82 -19.37
C PHE A 39 -38.96 29.32 -17.98
N ALA A 40 -38.06 29.54 -17.01
CA ALA A 40 -38.27 30.01 -15.64
C ALA A 40 -39.09 29.17 -14.62
N ASN A 41 -38.44 28.82 -13.50
CA ASN A 41 -38.44 29.75 -12.35
C ASN A 41 -37.30 29.47 -11.36
N SER A 42 -36.80 30.54 -10.74
CA SER A 42 -35.69 30.58 -9.78
C SER A 42 -36.13 31.23 -8.47
N THR A 43 -35.71 30.67 -7.33
CA THR A 43 -35.50 31.30 -6.01
C THR A 43 -34.86 30.23 -5.11
N ASP A 44 -33.85 30.45 -4.26
CA ASP A 44 -33.30 31.71 -3.74
C ASP A 44 -31.76 31.74 -3.66
N ILE A 45 -31.21 32.94 -3.43
CA ILE A 45 -29.77 33.26 -3.40
C ILE A 45 -29.40 33.90 -2.05
N SER A 46 -28.30 33.44 -1.44
CA SER A 46 -27.37 34.27 -0.64
C SER A 46 -26.07 33.47 -0.41
N CYS A 47 -24.84 34.01 -0.44
CA CYS A 47 -24.40 35.41 -0.48
C CYS A 47 -23.32 35.65 -1.56
N THR A 48 -23.35 36.83 -2.18
CA THR A 48 -22.19 37.39 -2.90
C THR A 48 -21.77 38.69 -2.21
N GLN A 49 -20.48 38.85 -1.92
CA GLN A 49 -19.69 40.08 -2.11
C GLN A 49 -18.21 39.74 -1.80
N LEU A 50 -17.36 39.58 -2.81
CA LEU A 50 -16.67 40.64 -3.59
C LEU A 50 -15.55 41.34 -2.81
N ASN A 51 -14.33 41.17 -3.32
CA ASN A 51 -13.69 42.35 -3.90
C ASN A 51 -12.87 41.98 -5.16
N LEU A 52 -13.02 42.82 -6.19
CA LEU A 52 -12.41 42.68 -7.51
C LEU A 52 -11.21 43.63 -7.66
N SER A 53 -10.25 43.22 -8.48
CA SER A 53 -9.66 44.10 -9.52
C SER A 53 -9.19 43.21 -10.69
N ILE A 54 -9.81 43.19 -11.89
CA ILE A 54 -9.94 44.26 -12.91
C ILE A 54 -8.54 44.53 -13.52
N ARG A 55 -8.23 44.28 -14.81
CA ARG A 55 -9.04 44.16 -16.05
C ARG A 55 -8.74 42.86 -16.81
N ASP A 56 -9.73 42.10 -17.28
CA ASP A 56 -10.49 42.27 -18.55
C ASP A 56 -9.57 42.08 -19.79
N ALA A 57 -9.59 40.97 -20.53
CA ALA A 57 -10.69 40.30 -21.23
C ALA A 57 -11.37 41.19 -22.31
N ILE A 58 -11.10 40.88 -23.59
CA ILE A 58 -12.04 40.91 -24.73
C ILE A 58 -11.38 40.14 -25.88
N ALA A 59 -12.10 39.14 -26.41
CA ALA A 59 -11.82 38.50 -27.69
C ALA A 59 -13.12 38.44 -28.50
N LEU A 60 -13.00 38.42 -29.84
CA LEU A 60 -14.04 38.52 -30.90
C LEU A 60 -14.37 39.98 -31.27
N SER A 61 -14.03 40.47 -32.47
CA SER A 61 -14.50 39.91 -33.75
C SER A 61 -13.67 40.29 -35.00
N ALA A 62 -13.56 39.32 -35.93
CA ALA A 62 -13.55 39.49 -37.39
C ALA A 62 -12.41 40.23 -38.14
N ILE A 63 -11.67 39.42 -38.92
CA ILE A 63 -11.41 39.57 -40.37
C ILE A 63 -10.35 40.59 -40.87
N ASP A 64 -9.29 39.99 -41.44
CA ASP A 64 -8.42 40.38 -42.56
C ASP A 64 -7.17 41.27 -42.41
N ALA A 65 -6.19 40.90 -43.26
CA ALA A 65 -5.02 41.61 -43.76
C ALA A 65 -3.92 42.14 -42.79
N GLY A 66 -2.68 41.70 -43.04
CA GLY A 66 -1.52 42.61 -43.03
C GLY A 66 -0.30 42.18 -42.22
N GLU A 67 0.80 41.91 -42.93
CA GLU A 67 2.16 41.75 -42.41
C GLU A 67 2.64 42.96 -41.58
N SER A 68 3.47 42.74 -40.55
CA SER A 68 4.88 43.22 -40.50
C SER A 68 5.53 43.05 -39.11
N GLN A 69 6.85 42.82 -39.10
CA GLN A 69 7.68 42.83 -37.89
C GLN A 69 7.88 44.25 -37.34
N ILE A 70 7.95 44.40 -36.01
CA ILE A 70 8.84 45.39 -35.37
C ILE A 70 9.45 44.75 -34.11
N ASP A 71 10.77 44.91 -33.98
CA ASP A 71 11.62 44.47 -32.87
C ASP A 71 12.20 45.73 -32.18
N ILE A 72 12.18 45.81 -30.84
CA ILE A 72 12.73 46.96 -30.08
C ILE A 72 13.36 46.49 -28.77
N THR A 73 14.67 46.72 -28.67
CA THR A 73 15.52 46.57 -27.48
C THR A 73 15.47 47.78 -26.56
N GLY A 74 15.82 47.62 -25.26
CA GLY A 74 16.19 48.76 -24.40
C GLY A 74 16.15 48.55 -22.88
N ASP A 75 17.31 48.57 -22.25
CA ASP A 75 17.49 48.60 -20.79
C ASP A 75 17.03 49.93 -20.14
N LEU A 76 16.71 49.91 -18.83
CA LEU A 76 16.81 51.11 -17.99
C LEU A 76 17.18 50.83 -16.52
N ILE A 77 18.31 51.41 -16.11
CA ILE A 77 18.80 51.51 -14.72
C ILE A 77 18.21 52.77 -14.06
N ILE A 78 17.96 52.78 -12.73
CA ILE A 78 18.09 53.97 -11.85
C ILE A 78 18.18 53.55 -10.37
N SER A 79 18.85 54.37 -9.54
CA SER A 79 19.24 54.07 -8.15
C SER A 79 18.95 55.20 -7.14
N ASN A 80 19.14 54.89 -5.84
CA ASN A 80 19.33 55.79 -4.67
C ASN A 80 18.11 56.62 -4.19
N SER A 81 17.77 56.67 -2.89
CA SER A 81 18.54 57.41 -1.86
C SER A 81 18.05 57.19 -0.40
N ILE A 82 18.91 57.50 0.57
CA ILE A 82 18.82 57.42 2.06
C ILE A 82 18.89 58.87 2.62
N PRO A 83 18.22 59.32 3.74
CA PRO A 83 18.73 59.08 5.12
C PRO A 83 17.79 59.14 6.38
N LEU A 84 18.10 58.22 7.31
CA LEU A 84 18.29 58.33 8.79
C LEU A 84 17.59 59.41 9.65
N ALA A 85 16.96 58.95 10.75
CA ALA A 85 17.16 59.45 12.13
C ALA A 85 16.61 58.47 13.20
N ASP A 86 17.21 58.47 14.40
CA ASP A 86 16.95 57.64 15.62
C ASP A 86 17.33 58.52 16.85
N PRO A 87 17.30 58.16 18.18
CA PRO A 87 16.85 56.93 18.90
C PRO A 87 16.16 57.16 20.31
N ILE A 88 16.18 56.11 21.17
CA ILE A 88 16.18 56.02 22.68
C ILE A 88 14.86 55.84 23.49
N THR A 89 14.62 54.66 24.12
CA THR A 89 14.62 54.38 25.60
C THR A 89 14.10 52.98 26.02
N ASP A 90 14.58 52.46 27.14
CA ASP A 90 14.45 51.08 27.70
C ASP A 90 13.19 50.80 28.58
N PRO A 91 12.89 49.53 28.95
CA PRO A 91 11.71 49.12 29.73
C PRO A 91 11.91 49.03 31.27
N VAL A 92 10.81 48.84 32.03
CA VAL A 92 10.81 48.70 33.50
C VAL A 92 9.85 47.60 33.98
N ALA A 93 10.33 46.66 34.82
CA ALA A 93 9.50 45.77 35.65
C ALA A 93 10.28 45.08 36.81
N ILE A 94 9.93 45.33 38.08
CA ILE A 94 10.21 44.48 39.28
C ILE A 94 9.19 44.86 40.41
N PRO A 95 8.90 44.03 41.47
CA PRO A 95 9.86 43.57 42.51
C PRO A 95 9.77 42.10 43.03
N LEU A 96 10.78 41.72 43.82
CA LEU A 96 11.11 40.38 44.42
C LEU A 96 10.58 40.15 45.87
N PRO A 97 10.65 38.92 46.43
CA PRO A 97 11.75 38.43 47.35
C PRO A 97 12.06 36.89 47.28
N LEU A 98 13.00 36.20 48.00
CA LEU A 98 14.34 36.45 48.60
C LEU A 98 15.02 35.12 49.12
N LEU A 99 16.17 34.68 48.55
CA LEU A 99 17.35 33.97 49.16
C LEU A 99 17.20 32.58 49.90
N PRO A 100 18.31 31.80 50.22
CA PRO A 100 19.77 31.96 49.99
C PRO A 100 20.54 30.74 49.36
N ALA A 101 21.89 30.86 49.21
CA ALA A 101 22.89 29.87 48.70
C ALA A 101 23.59 29.05 49.85
N PRO A 102 24.75 28.32 49.74
CA PRO A 102 25.76 28.10 48.65
C PRO A 102 26.40 26.66 48.54
N GLY A 103 27.47 26.46 47.73
CA GLY A 103 28.58 25.52 48.08
C GLY A 103 29.27 24.62 47.01
N GLU A 104 30.51 24.97 46.65
CA GLU A 104 31.73 24.16 46.31
C GLU A 104 31.76 22.88 45.42
N GLN A 105 32.82 22.78 44.58
CA GLN A 105 33.28 21.58 43.86
C GLN A 105 34.50 20.93 44.55
N GLN A 106 34.63 19.59 44.48
CA GLN A 106 35.90 18.87 44.70
C GLN A 106 36.08 17.72 43.67
N ASN A 107 37.34 17.45 43.31
CA ASN A 107 37.78 16.32 42.47
C ASN A 107 37.98 15.03 43.29
N ILE A 108 38.09 13.85 42.62
CA ILE A 108 39.21 12.86 42.70
C ILE A 108 38.83 11.48 42.05
N ASN A 109 39.49 11.18 40.91
CA ASN A 109 40.07 9.91 40.38
C ASN A 109 39.43 8.48 40.48
N PHE A 110 39.21 7.89 39.28
CA PHE A 110 39.75 6.61 38.70
C PHE A 110 39.38 5.21 39.27
N PRO A 111 39.47 4.08 38.50
CA PRO A 111 40.21 3.81 37.24
C PRO A 111 39.41 3.12 36.07
N PRO A 112 40.04 2.83 34.89
CA PRO A 112 39.37 2.28 33.70
C PRO A 112 39.60 0.77 33.45
N VAL A 113 38.79 0.16 32.56
CA VAL A 113 39.02 -1.15 31.92
C VAL A 113 38.73 -1.07 30.42
N GLU A 114 39.44 -1.88 29.64
CA GLU A 114 39.63 -1.82 28.18
C GLU A 114 38.42 -2.29 27.35
N THR A 115 38.28 -1.74 26.13
CA THR A 115 37.64 -2.44 25.00
C THR A 115 38.55 -2.40 23.78
N ALA A 116 38.64 -3.54 23.08
CA ALA A 116 39.59 -3.74 22.00
C ALA A 116 39.03 -3.37 20.62
N GLN A 117 39.89 -2.70 19.84
CA GLN A 117 40.02 -2.71 18.38
C GLN A 117 38.79 -3.09 17.51
N ASN A 118 38.36 -2.13 16.69
CA ASN A 118 38.00 -2.41 15.29
C ASN A 118 38.78 -1.47 14.37
N ARG A 119 39.31 -1.99 13.25
CA ARG A 119 40.12 -1.23 12.29
C ARG A 119 39.22 -0.70 11.17
N VAL A 120 39.28 0.60 10.91
CA VAL A 120 38.70 1.22 9.70
C VAL A 120 39.86 1.61 8.77
N PHE A 121 39.78 1.21 7.50
CA PHE A 121 40.70 1.70 6.47
C PHE A 121 40.29 3.12 6.06
N GLN A 122 41.24 4.05 6.10
CA GLN A 122 41.02 5.45 5.78
C GLN A 122 41.53 5.75 4.36
N PHE A 123 40.61 6.02 3.42
CA PHE A 123 40.93 6.70 2.17
C PHE A 123 40.54 8.17 2.29
N ILE A 124 41.47 9.06 1.91
CA ILE A 124 41.25 10.51 1.81
C ILE A 124 41.48 10.89 0.34
N PRO A 125 40.49 11.45 -0.38
CA PRO A 125 40.74 12.13 -1.64
C PRO A 125 41.30 13.53 -1.38
N ASN A 126 42.33 13.93 -2.14
CA ASN A 126 42.76 15.33 -2.18
C ASN A 126 41.71 16.18 -2.92
N PRO A 127 41.53 17.46 -2.57
CA PRO A 127 40.70 18.37 -3.34
C PRO A 127 41.28 18.63 -4.74
N LEU A 128 40.41 18.74 -5.74
CA LEU A 128 40.74 19.04 -7.13
C LEU A 128 41.24 20.49 -7.29
N THR A 129 42.04 20.74 -8.32
CA THR A 129 42.54 22.10 -8.64
C THR A 129 41.53 22.89 -9.47
N VAL A 130 41.67 24.23 -9.48
CA VAL A 130 40.76 25.14 -10.23
C VAL A 130 40.71 24.80 -11.73
N GLU A 131 41.84 24.43 -12.36
CA GLU A 131 41.88 23.96 -13.76
C GLU A 131 41.06 22.68 -14.02
N GLN A 132 40.72 21.90 -12.99
CA GLN A 132 39.84 20.72 -13.12
C GLN A 132 38.35 21.08 -12.94
N ILE A 133 38.05 22.25 -12.38
CA ILE A 133 36.68 22.78 -12.24
C ILE A 133 36.26 23.46 -13.56
N ASP A 134 37.14 24.29 -14.13
CA ASP A 134 36.88 24.97 -15.41
C ASP A 134 36.64 23.98 -16.58
N LEU A 135 37.22 22.77 -16.52
CA LEU A 135 37.01 21.70 -17.49
C LEU A 135 35.69 20.92 -17.29
N ILE A 136 35.05 21.06 -16.13
CA ILE A 136 33.73 20.49 -15.84
C ILE A 136 32.65 21.50 -16.23
N GLU A 137 32.80 22.77 -15.86
CA GLU A 137 31.84 23.83 -16.19
C GLU A 137 31.73 24.06 -17.71
N SER A 138 32.83 23.94 -18.47
CA SER A 138 32.82 24.04 -19.94
C SER A 138 32.20 22.85 -20.68
N ASN A 139 31.74 21.80 -19.99
CA ASN A 139 31.02 20.66 -20.57
C ASN A 139 29.53 20.61 -20.16
N ILE A 140 29.01 21.65 -19.48
CA ILE A 140 27.63 21.68 -18.94
C ILE A 140 26.68 22.61 -19.73
N GLU A 141 27.19 23.44 -20.66
CA GLU A 141 26.36 24.36 -21.48
C GLU A 141 25.76 23.77 -22.78
N GLU A 142 25.82 22.44 -23.01
CA GLU A 142 25.16 21.77 -24.16
C GLU A 142 24.22 20.60 -23.75
N SER A 143 23.52 20.69 -22.62
CA SER A 143 22.53 19.66 -22.22
C SER A 143 21.19 20.18 -21.67
N GLU A 144 20.63 21.26 -22.24
CA GLU A 144 19.20 21.55 -22.11
C GLU A 144 18.37 20.61 -23.00
N ASN A 145 17.87 19.52 -22.39
CA ASN A 145 16.84 18.54 -22.80
C ASN A 145 17.28 17.10 -22.48
N ILE A 146 17.53 16.83 -21.20
CA ILE A 146 17.56 15.46 -20.69
C ILE A 146 16.16 15.17 -20.13
N GLU A 147 15.33 14.51 -20.92
CA GLU A 147 14.31 13.64 -20.34
C GLU A 147 15.06 12.64 -19.45
N GLU A 148 14.78 12.61 -18.15
CA GLU A 148 15.44 11.64 -17.28
C GLU A 148 15.13 10.23 -17.81
N PRO A 149 16.15 9.37 -17.96
CA PRO A 149 15.91 8.00 -18.37
C PRO A 149 15.22 7.29 -17.21
N LEU A 150 13.88 7.27 -17.25
CA LEU A 150 13.08 6.20 -16.69
C LEU A 150 13.75 4.89 -17.09
N ILE A 151 14.45 4.26 -16.14
CA ILE A 151 14.95 2.90 -16.32
C ILE A 151 13.73 1.99 -16.23
N VAL A 152 12.97 1.94 -17.33
CA VAL A 152 11.92 0.96 -17.55
C VAL A 152 12.63 -0.38 -17.66
N ILE A 153 12.73 -1.11 -16.55
CA ILE A 153 13.17 -2.50 -16.49
C ILE A 153 12.09 -3.36 -17.17
N SER A 154 12.02 -3.24 -18.49
CA SER A 154 11.10 -3.94 -19.41
C SER A 154 11.56 -5.37 -19.71
N ASN A 155 12.36 -5.95 -18.80
CA ASN A 155 12.84 -7.31 -18.91
C ASN A 155 11.87 -8.23 -18.16
N ASN A 156 10.91 -8.82 -18.89
CA ASN A 156 10.17 -10.01 -18.48
C ASN A 156 11.11 -11.24 -18.46
N GLN A 157 12.25 -11.15 -17.77
CA GLN A 157 13.27 -12.17 -17.67
C GLN A 157 13.78 -12.18 -16.23
N PRO A 158 13.88 -13.35 -15.57
CA PRO A 158 14.33 -13.43 -14.19
C PRO A 158 15.70 -12.77 -13.96
N LEU A 159 15.83 -12.04 -12.86
CA LEU A 159 17.13 -11.53 -12.42
C LEU A 159 18.02 -12.72 -12.02
N GLN A 160 19.17 -12.83 -12.67
CA GLN A 160 20.13 -13.93 -12.45
C GLN A 160 21.37 -13.45 -11.67
N THR A 161 21.80 -14.25 -10.69
CA THR A 161 23.15 -14.13 -10.09
C THR A 161 23.81 -15.50 -9.93
N ASP A 162 25.12 -15.56 -10.16
CA ASP A 162 25.91 -16.80 -10.13
C ASP A 162 27.13 -16.65 -9.21
N VAL A 163 27.17 -17.41 -8.10
CA VAL A 163 28.26 -17.36 -7.13
C VAL A 163 28.55 -18.78 -6.60
N ASN A 164 29.80 -19.23 -6.66
CA ASN A 164 30.26 -20.50 -6.06
C ASN A 164 29.43 -21.75 -6.42
N GLN A 165 29.05 -21.92 -7.70
CA GLN A 165 28.15 -22.99 -8.19
C GLN A 165 26.72 -22.95 -7.64
N ILE A 166 26.29 -21.80 -7.11
CA ILE A 166 24.89 -21.49 -6.81
C ILE A 166 24.38 -20.51 -7.87
N LYS A 167 23.27 -20.85 -8.53
CA LYS A 167 22.54 -19.98 -9.46
C LYS A 167 21.25 -19.51 -8.79
N THR A 168 20.96 -18.21 -8.85
CA THR A 168 19.70 -17.64 -8.33
C THR A 168 18.91 -17.03 -9.47
N LEU A 169 17.60 -17.34 -9.55
CA LEU A 169 16.66 -16.81 -10.54
C LEU A 169 15.46 -16.18 -9.79
N LYS A 170 15.31 -14.85 -9.87
CA LYS A 170 14.18 -14.12 -9.26
C LYS A 170 13.25 -13.58 -10.36
N GLY A 171 12.00 -14.04 -10.38
CA GLY A 171 10.97 -13.60 -11.33
C GLY A 171 10.44 -12.19 -11.06
N THR A 172 9.43 -11.82 -11.82
CA THR A 172 8.74 -10.53 -11.86
C THR A 172 7.34 -10.64 -11.25
N LEU A 173 6.54 -9.55 -11.27
CA LEU A 173 5.12 -9.57 -10.90
C LEU A 173 4.20 -10.09 -12.04
N ARG A 174 4.77 -10.76 -13.04
CA ARG A 174 4.10 -11.44 -14.17
C ARG A 174 4.56 -12.89 -14.19
N SER A 175 3.83 -13.74 -14.91
CA SER A 175 4.23 -15.13 -15.14
C SER A 175 5.62 -15.23 -15.77
N ASP A 176 6.53 -15.85 -15.05
CA ASP A 176 7.84 -16.24 -15.55
C ASP A 176 7.88 -17.75 -15.86
N THR A 177 8.71 -18.12 -16.84
CA THR A 177 9.05 -19.53 -17.11
C THR A 177 10.52 -19.73 -16.81
N PHE A 178 10.79 -20.53 -15.79
CA PHE A 178 12.11 -20.86 -15.30
C PHE A 178 12.57 -22.20 -15.89
N THR A 179 13.84 -22.27 -16.26
CA THR A 179 14.54 -23.50 -16.64
C THR A 179 15.77 -23.67 -15.75
N ILE A 180 16.33 -24.88 -15.71
CA ILE A 180 17.52 -25.19 -14.90
C ILE A 180 18.72 -25.54 -15.77
N GLU A 181 19.90 -25.18 -15.28
CA GLU A 181 21.21 -25.53 -15.85
C GLU A 181 21.86 -26.58 -14.94
N THR A 182 22.12 -27.77 -15.50
CA THR A 182 22.56 -28.97 -14.75
C THR A 182 24.01 -28.90 -14.24
N GLU A 183 24.76 -27.87 -14.62
CA GLU A 183 26.14 -27.60 -14.18
C GLU A 183 26.23 -26.93 -12.79
N TYR A 184 25.10 -26.51 -12.20
CA TYR A 184 25.05 -25.91 -10.86
C TYR A 184 24.63 -26.95 -9.81
N ASN A 185 25.38 -27.02 -8.71
CA ASN A 185 25.06 -27.89 -7.58
C ASN A 185 23.73 -27.48 -6.92
N LEU A 186 23.43 -26.17 -6.93
CA LEU A 186 22.26 -25.57 -6.31
C LEU A 186 21.69 -24.48 -7.22
N THR A 187 20.39 -24.56 -7.52
CA THR A 187 19.64 -23.46 -8.14
C THR A 187 18.55 -22.98 -7.19
N ILE A 188 18.45 -21.69 -6.98
CA ILE A 188 17.41 -21.03 -6.17
C ILE A 188 16.46 -20.32 -7.13
N ILE A 189 15.16 -20.56 -7.00
CA ILE A 189 14.13 -19.98 -7.86
C ILE A 189 13.07 -19.31 -6.99
N SER A 190 12.82 -18.03 -7.22
CA SER A 190 11.75 -17.28 -6.56
C SER A 190 10.83 -16.68 -7.61
N GLY A 191 9.65 -17.27 -7.81
CA GLY A 191 8.53 -16.58 -8.47
C GLY A 191 8.06 -15.42 -7.59
N ASN A 192 7.52 -14.37 -8.19
CA ASN A 192 6.99 -13.21 -7.45
C ASN A 192 5.49 -12.96 -7.71
N GLY A 193 4.79 -13.98 -8.22
CA GLY A 193 3.34 -13.96 -8.36
C GLY A 193 2.91 -13.42 -9.71
N ASN A 194 1.97 -14.11 -10.35
CA ASN A 194 1.55 -13.79 -11.70
C ASN A 194 0.26 -12.95 -11.77
N ILE A 195 0.39 -11.66 -12.05
CA ILE A 195 -0.78 -10.80 -12.27
C ILE A 195 -1.71 -11.22 -13.43
N ASP A 196 -1.17 -11.91 -14.45
CA ASP A 196 -1.91 -12.32 -15.66
C ASP A 196 -2.63 -13.68 -15.50
N PHE A 197 -2.76 -14.23 -14.27
CA PHE A 197 -3.25 -15.60 -14.01
C PHE A 197 -4.57 -15.96 -14.71
N GLY A 198 -5.52 -15.01 -14.77
CA GLY A 198 -6.81 -15.19 -15.45
C GLY A 198 -6.74 -15.48 -16.96
N SER A 199 -5.58 -15.28 -17.59
CA SER A 199 -5.31 -15.65 -18.99
C SER A 199 -4.83 -17.10 -19.18
N GLY A 200 -4.59 -17.84 -18.09
CA GLY A 200 -4.02 -19.19 -18.10
C GLY A 200 -2.50 -19.22 -17.92
N SER A 201 -1.85 -18.05 -17.83
CA SER A 201 -0.45 -17.90 -17.43
C SER A 201 -0.22 -18.28 -15.96
N LYS A 202 0.99 -18.73 -15.62
CA LYS A 202 1.43 -19.13 -14.27
C LYS A 202 2.94 -18.99 -14.13
N ASP A 203 3.44 -18.88 -12.89
CA ASP A 203 4.87 -19.06 -12.61
C ASP A 203 5.24 -20.54 -12.76
N LEU A 204 6.03 -20.85 -13.80
CA LEU A 204 6.28 -22.21 -14.29
C LEU A 204 7.76 -22.59 -14.19
N LEU A 205 8.05 -23.69 -13.51
CA LEU A 205 9.34 -24.38 -13.63
C LEU A 205 9.25 -25.48 -14.69
N ASP A 206 9.88 -25.28 -15.86
CA ASP A 206 9.86 -26.25 -16.97
C ASP A 206 11.05 -27.22 -16.88
N LEU A 207 10.76 -28.42 -16.36
CA LEU A 207 11.61 -29.60 -16.32
C LEU A 207 11.13 -30.67 -17.32
N SER A 208 10.53 -30.28 -18.46
CA SER A 208 9.96 -31.23 -19.44
C SER A 208 10.96 -32.15 -20.14
N HIS A 209 12.24 -32.04 -19.81
CA HIS A 209 13.33 -32.95 -20.19
C HIS A 209 13.68 -33.98 -19.09
N ILE A 210 13.03 -33.91 -17.92
CA ILE A 210 13.26 -34.75 -16.73
C ILE A 210 11.97 -35.47 -16.36
N ASN A 211 12.03 -36.76 -16.05
CA ASN A 211 10.88 -37.51 -15.54
C ASN A 211 10.69 -37.23 -14.04
N TYR A 212 9.45 -37.02 -13.61
CA TYR A 212 9.04 -36.90 -12.21
C TYR A 212 9.53 -38.10 -11.38
N SER A 213 9.45 -39.31 -11.95
CA SER A 213 9.95 -40.54 -11.30
C SER A 213 11.47 -40.59 -11.10
N SER A 214 12.23 -39.62 -11.62
CA SER A 214 13.69 -39.55 -11.51
C SER A 214 14.20 -38.50 -10.51
N VAL A 215 13.30 -37.74 -9.86
CA VAL A 215 13.66 -36.75 -8.84
C VAL A 215 13.14 -37.15 -7.46
N ASN A 216 13.70 -36.57 -6.41
CA ASN A 216 13.15 -36.63 -5.06
C ASN A 216 12.56 -35.27 -4.68
N LEU A 217 11.31 -35.26 -4.22
CA LEU A 217 10.63 -34.04 -3.78
C LEU A 217 10.60 -33.95 -2.26
N ASN A 218 11.00 -32.79 -1.76
CA ASN A 218 10.88 -32.40 -0.37
C ASN A 218 10.12 -31.06 -0.32
N LEU A 219 8.79 -31.15 -0.44
CA LEU A 219 7.90 -29.99 -0.47
C LEU A 219 7.71 -29.40 0.94
N ALA A 220 7.57 -28.08 1.02
CA ALA A 220 7.46 -27.33 2.25
C ALA A 220 6.00 -27.31 2.75
N GLY A 221 5.75 -27.83 3.95
CA GLY A 221 4.51 -27.63 4.69
C GLY A 221 4.68 -26.67 5.87
N ILE A 222 3.63 -26.45 6.66
CA ILE A 222 3.70 -25.58 7.84
C ILE A 222 4.65 -26.11 8.94
N THR A 223 4.74 -27.42 9.15
CA THR A 223 5.57 -28.03 10.23
C THR A 223 6.71 -28.93 9.74
N ASN A 224 6.71 -29.35 8.48
CA ASN A 224 7.63 -30.35 7.96
C ASN A 224 7.98 -30.13 6.48
N GLY A 225 8.98 -30.86 5.99
CA GLY A 225 9.44 -30.79 4.61
C GLY A 225 10.03 -29.44 4.20
N GLY A 226 10.49 -29.33 2.96
CA GLY A 226 11.23 -28.16 2.46
C GLY A 226 12.65 -28.05 3.03
N VAL A 227 13.35 -27.00 2.61
CA VAL A 227 14.71 -26.65 3.06
C VAL A 227 14.70 -25.20 3.53
N VAL A 228 15.32 -24.92 4.68
CA VAL A 228 15.51 -23.54 5.15
C VAL A 228 16.75 -22.96 4.46
N TYR A 229 16.59 -21.85 3.76
CA TYR A 229 17.64 -21.17 3.01
C TYR A 229 17.51 -19.64 3.13
N ASP A 230 18.64 -18.93 3.14
CA ASP A 230 18.66 -17.47 3.14
C ASP A 230 19.05 -16.94 1.74
N PRO A 231 18.11 -16.33 0.99
CA PRO A 231 18.37 -15.78 -0.34
C PRO A 231 18.94 -14.35 -0.29
N GLY A 232 19.37 -13.86 0.88
CA GLY A 232 20.03 -12.55 1.07
C GLY A 232 19.25 -11.57 1.95
N ASN A 233 18.00 -11.89 2.31
CA ASN A 233 17.10 -11.07 3.12
C ASN A 233 16.40 -11.88 4.24
N GLY A 234 17.00 -12.98 4.68
CA GLY A 234 16.57 -13.77 5.83
C GLY A 234 16.00 -15.15 5.46
N ASN A 235 16.40 -16.17 6.21
CA ASN A 235 15.89 -17.55 6.16
C ASN A 235 14.39 -17.66 5.84
N ARG A 236 14.06 -18.34 4.73
CA ARG A 236 12.71 -18.81 4.35
C ARG A 236 12.71 -20.32 4.14
N VAL A 237 11.53 -20.94 4.14
CA VAL A 237 11.38 -22.35 3.75
C VAL A 237 11.05 -22.46 2.25
N PHE A 238 11.91 -23.17 1.52
CA PHE A 238 11.77 -23.45 0.11
C PHE A 238 11.28 -24.89 -0.10
N ASP A 239 10.47 -25.11 -1.12
CA ASP A 239 10.25 -26.43 -1.68
C ASP A 239 11.53 -26.91 -2.36
N ALA A 240 11.85 -28.20 -2.30
CA ALA A 240 13.11 -28.72 -2.83
C ALA A 240 12.93 -29.91 -3.78
N ILE A 241 13.65 -29.88 -4.90
CA ILE A 241 13.77 -30.96 -5.89
C ILE A 241 15.23 -31.39 -5.90
N SER A 242 15.50 -32.66 -5.62
CA SER A 242 16.86 -33.24 -5.67
C SER A 242 16.99 -34.27 -6.79
N PHE A 243 18.11 -34.20 -7.51
CA PHE A 243 18.42 -35.04 -8.67
C PHE A 243 19.43 -36.14 -8.32
N ASN A 244 19.51 -37.19 -9.15
CA ASN A 244 20.34 -38.38 -8.87
C ASN A 244 21.86 -38.13 -8.94
N ASP A 245 22.28 -37.02 -9.56
CA ASP A 245 23.66 -36.55 -9.60
C ASP A 245 24.08 -35.79 -8.33
N GLY A 246 23.13 -35.48 -7.44
CA GLY A 246 23.33 -34.71 -6.21
C GLY A 246 22.98 -33.22 -6.33
N ASN A 247 22.60 -32.74 -7.52
CA ASN A 247 22.14 -31.38 -7.71
C ASN A 247 20.80 -31.14 -7.00
N GLN A 248 20.52 -29.88 -6.64
CA GLN A 248 19.27 -29.48 -6.00
C GLN A 248 18.71 -28.17 -6.58
N VAL A 249 17.39 -28.11 -6.71
CA VAL A 249 16.65 -26.87 -6.97
C VAL A 249 15.81 -26.57 -5.73
N LEU A 250 15.96 -25.35 -5.20
CA LEU A 250 15.07 -24.78 -4.18
C LEU A 250 14.13 -23.79 -4.86
N LEU A 251 12.84 -23.85 -4.54
CA LEU A 251 11.83 -22.97 -5.14
C LEU A 251 10.82 -22.41 -4.13
N GLU A 252 10.44 -21.16 -4.35
CA GLU A 252 9.31 -20.44 -3.74
C GLU A 252 8.57 -19.65 -4.83
N GLY A 253 7.32 -19.26 -4.58
CA GLY A 253 6.50 -18.49 -5.54
C GLY A 253 6.20 -19.18 -6.87
N ILE A 254 6.47 -20.47 -7.03
CA ILE A 254 6.16 -21.25 -8.23
C ILE A 254 4.78 -21.88 -8.10
N ASP A 255 3.94 -21.71 -9.12
CA ASP A 255 2.59 -22.28 -9.17
C ASP A 255 2.63 -23.73 -9.66
N THR A 256 3.48 -24.00 -10.66
CA THR A 256 3.48 -25.26 -11.40
C THR A 256 4.90 -25.71 -11.75
N VAL A 257 5.20 -27.00 -11.53
CA VAL A 257 6.41 -27.66 -12.06
C VAL A 257 5.99 -28.68 -13.12
N LYS A 258 6.52 -28.54 -14.33
CA LYS A 258 6.21 -29.41 -15.48
C LYS A 258 7.35 -30.37 -15.74
N PHE A 259 7.07 -31.67 -15.67
CA PHE A 259 8.00 -32.75 -15.98
C PHE A 259 7.70 -33.36 -17.36
N ALA A 260 8.55 -34.27 -17.83
CA ALA A 260 8.35 -34.99 -19.10
C ALA A 260 7.14 -35.94 -19.08
N ASP A 261 6.79 -36.46 -17.90
CA ASP A 261 5.78 -37.49 -17.65
C ASP A 261 4.59 -37.01 -16.77
N GLY A 262 4.54 -35.72 -16.40
CA GLY A 262 3.44 -35.16 -15.61
C GLY A 262 3.64 -33.70 -15.19
N THR A 263 2.70 -33.19 -14.39
CA THR A 263 2.72 -31.83 -13.84
C THR A 263 2.45 -31.89 -12.34
N LEU A 264 3.20 -31.10 -11.57
CA LEU A 264 2.98 -30.86 -10.15
C LEU A 264 2.44 -29.44 -9.96
N GLU A 265 1.24 -29.32 -9.42
CA GLU A 265 0.65 -28.05 -9.01
C GLU A 265 0.99 -27.80 -7.53
N LEU A 266 1.44 -26.59 -7.21
CA LEU A 266 1.91 -26.19 -5.87
C LEU A 266 0.97 -25.14 -5.21
N SER A 267 0.32 -24.29 -6.01
CA SER A 267 -0.62 -23.26 -5.53
C SER A 267 -2.02 -23.83 -5.22
N VAL A 268 -2.70 -23.27 -4.21
CA VAL A 268 -4.08 -23.62 -3.83
C VAL A 268 -5.09 -22.80 -4.62
N ILE A 269 -5.95 -23.47 -5.39
CA ILE A 269 -6.98 -22.84 -6.20
C ILE A 269 -8.37 -23.05 -5.56
N PRO A 270 -9.05 -22.01 -5.06
CA PRO A 270 -10.42 -22.11 -4.57
C PRO A 270 -11.42 -22.18 -5.73
N ASN A 271 -12.63 -22.63 -5.44
CA ASN A 271 -13.70 -22.80 -6.44
C ASN A 271 -14.53 -21.53 -6.75
N ASP A 272 -14.12 -20.36 -6.24
CA ASP A 272 -14.86 -19.10 -6.32
C ASP A 272 -14.83 -18.52 -7.76
N PRO A 273 -15.97 -18.27 -8.43
CA PRO A 273 -16.02 -17.92 -9.86
C PRO A 273 -15.22 -16.68 -10.30
N LEU A 274 -14.96 -15.74 -9.40
CA LEU A 274 -14.20 -14.51 -9.67
C LEU A 274 -12.70 -14.65 -9.32
N PHE A 275 -12.25 -15.76 -8.73
CA PHE A 275 -10.85 -15.94 -8.31
C PHE A 275 -9.84 -15.66 -9.42
N ASN A 276 -10.10 -16.13 -10.65
CA ASN A 276 -9.24 -15.88 -11.80
C ASN A 276 -9.19 -14.40 -12.26
N LYS A 277 -10.11 -13.54 -11.79
CA LYS A 277 -10.09 -12.08 -11.99
C LYS A 277 -9.39 -11.33 -10.85
N GLN A 278 -9.15 -11.98 -9.71
CA GLN A 278 -8.55 -11.37 -8.52
C GLN A 278 -7.03 -11.27 -8.67
N TRP A 279 -6.59 -10.45 -9.63
CA TRP A 279 -5.19 -10.23 -9.98
C TRP A 279 -4.31 -9.98 -8.74
N ASN A 280 -4.87 -9.30 -7.73
CA ASN A 280 -4.23 -9.00 -6.45
C ASN A 280 -3.78 -10.25 -5.67
N LEU A 281 -4.59 -11.31 -5.65
CA LEU A 281 -4.23 -12.55 -4.96
C LEU A 281 -3.04 -13.24 -5.65
N HIS A 282 -3.02 -13.21 -6.97
CA HIS A 282 -2.00 -13.86 -7.79
C HIS A 282 -0.67 -13.10 -7.77
N SER A 283 -0.71 -11.77 -7.98
CA SER A 283 0.49 -10.91 -7.96
C SER A 283 1.16 -10.85 -6.58
N MET A 284 0.42 -11.10 -5.50
CA MET A 284 0.98 -11.19 -4.14
C MET A 284 1.39 -12.62 -3.76
N GLY A 285 1.16 -13.64 -4.59
CA GLY A 285 1.43 -15.04 -4.24
C GLY A 285 0.55 -15.60 -3.11
N VAL A 286 -0.62 -15.02 -2.85
CA VAL A 286 -1.52 -15.45 -1.76
C VAL A 286 -1.94 -16.92 -1.92
N HIS A 287 -2.15 -17.36 -3.16
CA HIS A 287 -2.51 -18.74 -3.45
C HIS A 287 -1.39 -19.77 -3.20
N ASN A 288 -0.13 -19.35 -3.18
CA ASN A 288 1.01 -20.19 -2.78
C ASN A 288 1.11 -20.18 -1.25
N ALA A 289 0.92 -19.03 -0.60
CA ALA A 289 0.86 -18.91 0.86
C ALA A 289 -0.23 -19.80 1.51
N TRP A 290 -1.37 -19.98 0.84
CA TRP A 290 -2.44 -20.88 1.26
C TRP A 290 -2.05 -22.36 1.35
N ALA A 291 -0.96 -22.80 0.72
CA ALA A 291 -0.42 -24.15 0.91
C ALA A 291 0.11 -24.37 2.35
N PHE A 292 0.46 -23.29 3.05
CA PHE A 292 0.90 -23.31 4.45
C PHE A 292 -0.25 -23.00 5.42
N THR A 293 -1.04 -21.95 5.15
CA THR A 293 -2.16 -21.54 6.00
C THR A 293 -3.20 -20.71 5.26
N THR A 294 -4.48 -20.94 5.55
CA THR A 294 -5.61 -20.11 5.12
C THR A 294 -6.14 -19.21 6.26
N GLY A 295 -5.36 -19.06 7.33
CA GLY A 295 -5.68 -18.31 8.55
C GLY A 295 -5.97 -19.22 9.75
N THR A 296 -5.86 -18.69 10.98
CA THR A 296 -6.29 -19.35 12.22
C THR A 296 -7.35 -18.53 12.97
N SER A 297 -8.14 -19.19 13.82
CA SER A 297 -9.08 -18.53 14.74
C SER A 297 -8.42 -17.61 15.78
N ASP A 298 -7.11 -17.74 15.97
CA ASP A 298 -6.35 -17.07 17.04
C ASP A 298 -5.91 -15.64 16.69
N VAL A 299 -6.08 -15.24 15.42
CA VAL A 299 -5.88 -13.87 14.94
C VAL A 299 -7.25 -13.22 14.76
N LEU A 300 -7.51 -12.11 15.47
CA LEU A 300 -8.67 -11.27 15.28
C LEU A 300 -8.33 -10.14 14.31
N ILE A 301 -9.18 -9.94 13.31
CA ILE A 301 -9.08 -8.84 12.34
C ILE A 301 -10.12 -7.78 12.71
N GLY A 302 -9.68 -6.67 13.28
CA GLY A 302 -10.48 -5.47 13.48
C GLY A 302 -10.54 -4.64 12.20
N ILE A 303 -11.74 -4.34 11.70
CA ILE A 303 -11.96 -3.42 10.58
C ILE A 303 -12.65 -2.18 11.15
N GLN A 304 -12.02 -1.01 10.96
CA GLN A 304 -12.45 0.28 11.49
C GLN A 304 -12.70 1.17 10.28
N ASP A 305 -13.97 1.31 9.89
CA ASP A 305 -14.40 1.74 8.55
C ASP A 305 -15.83 2.30 8.59
N THR A 306 -16.51 2.45 7.44
CA THR A 306 -17.92 2.86 7.31
C THR A 306 -18.93 1.75 7.63
N GLY A 307 -18.57 0.77 8.48
CA GLY A 307 -19.45 -0.37 8.74
C GLY A 307 -19.65 -1.31 7.53
N LEU A 308 -20.87 -1.86 7.40
CA LEU A 308 -21.30 -2.84 6.40
C LEU A 308 -22.72 -2.53 5.90
N ALA A 309 -22.95 -2.62 4.60
CA ALA A 309 -24.29 -2.57 4.02
C ALA A 309 -25.12 -3.81 4.38
N VAL A 310 -26.45 -3.63 4.41
CA VAL A 310 -27.41 -4.74 4.55
C VAL A 310 -28.55 -4.63 3.54
N ASP A 311 -29.11 -5.78 3.15
CA ASP A 311 -30.28 -5.83 2.29
C ASP A 311 -31.57 -5.45 3.04
N LEU A 312 -32.69 -5.41 2.31
CA LEU A 312 -34.03 -5.14 2.87
C LEU A 312 -34.48 -6.14 3.97
N ASN A 313 -33.79 -7.27 4.12
CA ASN A 313 -34.03 -8.29 5.14
C ASN A 313 -33.02 -8.22 6.30
N ASN A 314 -32.07 -7.28 6.26
CA ASN A 314 -30.95 -7.09 7.19
C ASN A 314 -29.81 -8.13 7.11
N TYR A 315 -29.65 -8.80 5.97
CA TYR A 315 -28.46 -9.62 5.70
C TYR A 315 -27.35 -8.76 5.10
N ILE A 316 -26.10 -8.98 5.52
CA ILE A 316 -24.92 -8.44 4.83
C ILE A 316 -24.73 -9.14 3.48
N HIS A 317 -23.83 -8.59 2.65
CA HIS A 317 -23.45 -9.17 1.36
C HIS A 317 -23.18 -10.69 1.48
N PRO A 318 -23.82 -11.56 0.66
CA PRO A 318 -23.90 -13.01 0.90
C PRO A 318 -22.54 -13.73 0.82
N ASP A 319 -21.56 -13.09 0.20
CA ASP A 319 -20.19 -13.60 0.07
C ASP A 319 -19.26 -13.16 1.21
N LEU A 320 -19.73 -12.36 2.16
CA LEU A 320 -18.96 -12.03 3.37
C LEU A 320 -19.13 -13.11 4.44
N ARG A 321 -18.01 -13.45 5.12
CA ARG A 321 -18.06 -14.32 6.30
C ARG A 321 -18.79 -13.64 7.46
N ASN A 322 -19.42 -14.46 8.31
CA ASN A 322 -20.03 -13.99 9.55
C ASN A 322 -19.02 -13.19 10.38
N THR A 323 -19.38 -11.92 10.62
CA THR A 323 -18.54 -10.95 11.31
C THR A 323 -19.08 -10.71 12.72
N PHE A 324 -18.18 -10.56 13.68
CA PHE A 324 -18.57 -10.05 14.99
C PHE A 324 -18.91 -8.56 14.85
N ILE A 325 -20.05 -8.16 15.40
CA ILE A 325 -20.51 -6.77 15.39
C ILE A 325 -20.36 -6.15 16.79
N PHE A 326 -20.05 -4.85 16.85
CA PHE A 326 -20.06 -4.09 18.10
C PHE A 326 -21.43 -3.45 18.33
N GLY A 327 -21.97 -3.60 19.53
CA GLY A 327 -23.36 -3.23 19.81
C GLY A 327 -24.34 -3.99 18.93
N LYS A 328 -25.58 -3.49 18.85
CA LYS A 328 -26.61 -4.07 17.98
C LYS A 328 -26.62 -3.42 16.59
N ASP A 329 -26.24 -2.14 16.52
CA ASP A 329 -26.46 -1.29 15.34
C ASP A 329 -25.16 -0.59 14.85
N ASN A 330 -24.05 -0.56 15.62
CA ASN A 330 -22.76 0.07 15.23
C ASN A 330 -21.89 -0.84 14.33
N TYR A 331 -22.49 -1.29 13.24
CA TYR A 331 -21.83 -2.01 12.15
C TYR A 331 -22.48 -1.71 10.79
N ARG A 332 -23.50 -0.85 10.75
CA ARG A 332 -24.32 -0.60 9.56
C ARG A 332 -23.86 0.67 8.89
N ASP A 333 -23.43 0.54 7.65
CA ASP A 333 -23.08 1.68 6.81
C ASP A 333 -24.28 2.64 6.70
N ASP A 334 -24.05 3.90 7.05
CA ASP A 334 -25.04 4.97 6.99
C ASP A 334 -25.06 5.67 5.62
N PHE A 335 -24.12 5.31 4.73
CA PHE A 335 -23.92 5.83 3.39
C PHE A 335 -23.59 7.33 3.31
N SER A 336 -23.07 7.92 4.39
CA SER A 336 -22.69 9.34 4.44
C SER A 336 -21.53 9.73 3.51
N PHE A 337 -20.78 8.77 2.99
CA PHE A 337 -19.70 8.97 2.00
C PHE A 337 -20.10 8.58 0.56
N GLY A 338 -21.39 8.30 0.32
CA GLY A 338 -21.95 7.95 -0.99
C GLY A 338 -22.77 6.66 -0.92
N SER A 339 -23.47 6.33 -2.00
CA SER A 339 -24.45 5.23 -2.02
C SER A 339 -23.85 3.82 -2.01
N ILE A 340 -22.53 3.64 -1.85
CA ILE A 340 -21.82 2.36 -1.91
C ILE A 340 -21.04 2.16 -0.62
N SER A 341 -21.20 1.00 0.02
CA SER A 341 -20.53 0.73 1.28
C SER A 341 -19.03 0.44 1.09
N HIS A 342 -18.22 1.27 1.72
CA HIS A 342 -16.77 1.21 1.65
C HIS A 342 -16.24 0.06 2.53
N GLY A 343 -16.67 -0.03 3.79
CA GLY A 343 -16.29 -1.10 4.71
C GLY A 343 -16.73 -2.50 4.24
N THR A 344 -17.82 -2.62 3.48
CA THR A 344 -18.19 -3.87 2.79
C THR A 344 -17.13 -4.28 1.77
N SER A 345 -16.64 -3.35 0.96
CA SER A 345 -15.60 -3.60 -0.06
C SER A 345 -14.27 -4.01 0.59
N VAL A 346 -13.88 -3.30 1.66
CA VAL A 346 -12.68 -3.56 2.48
C VAL A 346 -12.73 -4.94 3.12
N GLN A 347 -13.85 -5.32 3.74
CA GLN A 347 -14.00 -6.64 4.33
C GLN A 347 -13.98 -7.76 3.27
N GLY A 348 -14.52 -7.53 2.06
CA GLY A 348 -14.48 -8.51 0.97
C GLY A 348 -13.06 -8.93 0.59
N ILE A 349 -12.14 -7.96 0.46
CA ILE A 349 -10.73 -8.23 0.14
C ILE A 349 -10.07 -9.07 1.24
N ILE A 350 -10.27 -8.73 2.51
CA ILE A 350 -9.64 -9.43 3.63
C ILE A 350 -10.26 -10.83 3.83
N ALA A 351 -11.59 -10.92 3.74
CA ALA A 351 -12.38 -11.94 4.43
C ALA A 351 -13.72 -12.29 3.77
N ALA A 352 -13.87 -12.12 2.44
CA ALA A 352 -14.89 -12.85 1.69
C ALA A 352 -14.77 -14.38 1.94
N ASN A 353 -15.88 -15.08 1.75
CA ASN A 353 -16.06 -16.46 2.20
C ASN A 353 -15.49 -17.46 1.19
N SER A 354 -14.18 -17.55 1.14
CA SER A 354 -13.43 -18.33 0.17
C SER A 354 -13.81 -19.81 0.05
N ASN A 355 -13.66 -20.34 -1.16
CA ASN A 355 -13.90 -21.72 -1.57
C ASN A 355 -15.36 -22.19 -1.34
N ASN A 356 -16.32 -21.27 -1.48
CA ASN A 356 -17.75 -21.51 -1.28
C ASN A 356 -18.55 -21.73 -2.61
N GLY A 357 -17.94 -21.46 -3.77
CA GLY A 357 -18.55 -21.56 -5.10
C GLY A 357 -19.36 -20.33 -5.54
N ILE A 358 -19.20 -19.20 -4.86
CA ILE A 358 -19.86 -17.90 -5.04
C ILE A 358 -18.76 -16.85 -5.19
N GLY A 359 -19.03 -15.80 -5.98
CA GLY A 359 -18.25 -14.56 -5.93
C GLY A 359 -16.73 -14.72 -5.93
N MET A 360 -16.11 -14.17 -4.89
CA MET A 360 -14.67 -13.95 -4.75
C MET A 360 -14.08 -14.61 -3.50
N SER A 361 -12.78 -14.87 -3.53
CA SER A 361 -12.01 -15.34 -2.38
C SER A 361 -11.50 -14.17 -1.54
N GLY A 362 -11.69 -14.22 -0.22
CA GLY A 362 -10.95 -13.37 0.72
C GLY A 362 -9.53 -13.90 0.93
N ILE A 363 -8.59 -13.01 1.26
CA ILE A 363 -7.19 -13.41 1.53
C ILE A 363 -7.10 -14.37 2.73
N ASN A 364 -7.92 -14.16 3.77
CA ASN A 364 -7.97 -15.01 4.95
C ASN A 364 -9.36 -15.66 5.09
N TRP A 365 -9.38 -16.99 5.17
CA TRP A 365 -10.58 -17.82 5.13
C TRP A 365 -11.14 -18.12 6.54
N ASN A 366 -10.28 -18.13 7.56
CA ASN A 366 -10.61 -18.70 8.88
C ASN A 366 -10.59 -17.70 10.04
N SER A 367 -9.75 -16.66 9.98
CA SER A 367 -9.62 -15.70 11.08
C SER A 367 -10.92 -14.91 11.28
N PRO A 368 -11.39 -14.74 12.53
CA PRO A 368 -12.56 -13.95 12.83
C PRO A 368 -12.37 -12.48 12.48
N VAL A 369 -13.44 -11.86 11.98
CA VAL A 369 -13.52 -10.42 11.71
C VAL A 369 -14.36 -9.75 12.80
N PHE A 370 -13.97 -8.53 13.16
CA PHE A 370 -14.71 -7.62 14.03
C PHE A 370 -14.79 -6.26 13.33
N ASN A 371 -15.89 -6.00 12.65
CA ASN A 371 -16.14 -4.74 11.97
C ASN A 371 -16.83 -3.78 12.96
N ILE A 372 -16.35 -2.54 12.99
CA ILE A 372 -16.87 -1.45 13.81
C ILE A 372 -17.02 -0.24 12.89
N ASP A 373 -18.22 0.36 12.92
CA ASP A 373 -18.43 1.64 12.27
C ASP A 373 -17.84 2.78 13.10
N ILE A 374 -17.13 3.68 12.41
CA ILE A 374 -16.48 4.88 12.95
C ILE A 374 -16.56 6.06 11.97
N LEU A 375 -17.37 5.97 10.90
CA LEU A 375 -17.40 6.93 9.80
C LEU A 375 -18.83 7.12 9.23
N GLY A 376 -19.65 7.96 9.86
CA GLY A 376 -20.94 8.41 9.30
C GLY A 376 -21.40 9.84 9.68
N ASN A 377 -21.17 10.27 10.92
CA ASN A 377 -21.92 11.32 11.65
C ASN A 377 -23.31 10.88 12.17
N ASP A 378 -23.54 9.57 12.35
CA ASP A 378 -24.77 9.08 12.97
C ASP A 378 -24.64 8.99 14.52
N GLU A 379 -25.73 8.69 15.25
CA GLU A 379 -25.67 8.55 16.73
C GLU A 379 -25.11 7.19 17.19
N ALA A 380 -24.99 6.22 16.28
CA ALA A 380 -24.48 4.88 16.55
C ALA A 380 -22.96 4.80 16.42
N ASP A 381 -22.33 5.62 15.57
CA ASP A 381 -20.90 5.80 15.32
C ASP A 381 -20.03 5.81 16.59
N ARG A 382 -18.77 5.40 16.42
CA ARG A 382 -17.78 5.47 17.51
C ARG A 382 -16.60 6.37 17.20
N ASP A 383 -16.22 7.13 18.23
CA ASP A 383 -14.92 7.78 18.28
C ASP A 383 -13.83 6.70 18.11
N ILE A 384 -12.85 7.00 17.25
CA ILE A 384 -11.78 6.07 16.87
C ILE A 384 -11.02 5.51 18.09
N ILE A 385 -10.91 6.26 19.19
CA ILE A 385 -10.28 5.79 20.44
C ILE A 385 -11.13 4.70 21.10
N GLU A 386 -12.44 4.89 21.21
CA GLU A 386 -13.35 3.89 21.80
C GLU A 386 -13.39 2.63 20.92
N ALA A 387 -13.44 2.79 19.61
CA ALA A 387 -13.51 1.68 18.66
C ALA A 387 -12.23 0.83 18.65
N VAL A 388 -11.05 1.47 18.69
CA VAL A 388 -9.76 0.77 18.83
C VAL A 388 -9.65 0.09 20.19
N GLN A 389 -9.97 0.79 21.29
CA GLN A 389 -9.94 0.20 22.63
C GLN A 389 -10.88 -1.01 22.73
N THR A 390 -12.06 -0.94 22.10
CA THR A 390 -13.03 -2.04 22.04
C THR A 390 -12.48 -3.26 21.30
N ALA A 391 -11.78 -3.07 20.18
CA ALA A 391 -11.11 -4.16 19.46
C ALA A 391 -9.99 -4.80 20.31
N ILE A 392 -9.19 -3.97 20.99
CA ILE A 392 -8.13 -4.38 21.91
C ILE A 392 -8.69 -5.21 23.07
N ASP A 393 -9.73 -4.71 23.74
CA ASP A 393 -10.39 -5.40 24.84
C ASP A 393 -11.02 -6.71 24.39
N ARG A 394 -11.63 -6.75 23.19
CA ARG A 394 -12.17 -7.98 22.61
C ARG A 394 -11.08 -9.03 22.38
N ALA A 395 -9.94 -8.63 21.78
CA ALA A 395 -8.83 -9.53 21.52
C ALA A 395 -8.24 -10.09 22.82
N LYS A 396 -7.98 -9.21 23.80
CA LYS A 396 -7.45 -9.59 25.12
C LYS A 396 -8.39 -10.53 25.88
N ASN A 397 -9.70 -10.25 25.89
CA ASN A 397 -10.72 -11.11 26.51
C ASN A 397 -10.87 -12.49 25.83
N GLN A 398 -10.45 -12.63 24.56
CA GLN A 398 -10.50 -13.89 23.81
C GLN A 398 -9.12 -14.55 23.65
N THR A 399 -8.07 -13.98 24.25
CA THR A 399 -6.66 -14.39 24.11
C THR A 399 -6.26 -14.54 22.63
N LYS A 400 -6.57 -13.51 21.82
CA LYS A 400 -6.25 -13.45 20.39
C LYS A 400 -5.18 -12.40 20.10
N HIS A 401 -4.39 -12.65 19.08
CA HIS A 401 -3.64 -11.60 18.41
C HIS A 401 -4.61 -10.64 17.73
N LEU A 402 -4.23 -9.37 17.57
CA LEU A 402 -5.08 -8.36 16.96
C LEU A 402 -4.35 -7.64 15.84
N ILE A 403 -5.00 -7.61 14.69
CA ILE A 403 -4.66 -6.76 13.56
C ILE A 403 -5.80 -5.75 13.38
N ILE A 404 -5.49 -4.46 13.26
CA ILE A 404 -6.46 -3.41 12.98
C ILE A 404 -6.19 -2.83 11.59
N ASN A 405 -7.21 -2.82 10.75
CA ASN A 405 -7.21 -2.19 9.43
C ASN A 405 -7.87 -0.81 9.48
N PHE A 406 -7.11 0.22 9.15
CA PHE A 406 -7.58 1.58 8.88
C PHE A 406 -7.50 1.87 7.37
N SER A 407 -8.60 1.63 6.66
CA SER A 407 -8.79 2.07 5.26
C SER A 407 -9.23 3.54 5.17
N LEU A 408 -8.71 4.37 6.07
CA LEU A 408 -9.06 5.77 6.24
C LEU A 408 -7.80 6.61 6.46
N ALA A 409 -7.89 7.87 6.04
CA ALA A 409 -6.88 8.88 6.30
C ALA A 409 -7.57 10.25 6.46
N TRP A 410 -7.03 11.12 7.30
CA TRP A 410 -7.43 12.52 7.34
C TRP A 410 -6.79 13.24 6.15
N GLY A 411 -7.58 13.51 5.11
CA GLY A 411 -7.07 14.14 3.90
C GLY A 411 -6.39 15.50 4.16
N ASN A 412 -5.42 15.85 3.32
CA ASN A 412 -4.58 17.05 3.45
C ASN A 412 -3.72 17.15 4.74
N SER A 413 -3.62 16.09 5.56
CA SER A 413 -2.80 16.07 6.78
C SER A 413 -1.33 15.66 6.55
N PHE A 414 -0.75 16.10 5.43
CA PHE A 414 0.59 15.72 4.99
C PHE A 414 1.65 15.87 6.08
N ASP A 415 2.25 14.74 6.45
CA ASP A 415 3.27 14.57 7.51
C ASP A 415 2.89 15.13 8.89
N GLN A 416 1.60 15.28 9.17
CA GLN A 416 1.11 15.62 10.50
C GLN A 416 1.05 14.36 11.36
N THR A 417 1.88 14.29 12.39
CA THR A 417 2.01 13.11 13.27
C THR A 417 1.19 13.18 14.55
N ASN A 418 0.71 14.35 14.97
CA ASN A 418 0.13 14.57 16.30
C ASN A 418 -1.28 15.18 16.27
N LEU A 419 -2.09 14.84 15.26
CA LEU A 419 -3.47 15.34 15.13
C LEU A 419 -4.38 14.80 16.24
N PHE A 420 -4.25 13.52 16.60
CA PHE A 420 -5.02 12.89 17.68
C PHE A 420 -4.08 12.25 18.71
N PRO A 421 -3.56 13.01 19.69
CA PRO A 421 -2.59 12.51 20.67
C PRO A 421 -3.06 11.29 21.46
N ALA A 422 -4.37 11.14 21.67
CA ALA A 422 -4.96 9.97 22.31
C ALA A 422 -4.80 8.69 21.47
N LEU A 423 -4.91 8.77 20.13
CA LEU A 423 -4.72 7.63 19.23
C LEU A 423 -3.23 7.25 19.18
N ASN A 424 -2.35 8.25 19.11
CA ASN A 424 -0.90 8.03 19.19
C ASN A 424 -0.52 7.27 20.47
N GLN A 425 -1.02 7.72 21.62
CA GLN A 425 -0.78 7.07 22.91
C GLN A 425 -1.35 5.64 22.93
N LEU A 426 -2.55 5.43 22.40
CA LEU A 426 -3.18 4.11 22.34
C LEU A 426 -2.41 3.13 21.45
N VAL A 427 -1.89 3.58 20.31
CA VAL A 427 -0.99 2.79 19.43
C VAL A 427 0.35 2.50 20.12
N ALA A 428 0.93 3.49 20.80
CA ALA A 428 2.18 3.35 21.54
C ALA A 428 2.07 2.31 22.66
N ASP A 429 0.99 2.35 23.45
CA ASP A 429 0.78 1.50 24.62
C ASP A 429 0.40 0.04 24.28
N ASN A 430 0.08 -0.27 23.02
CA ASN A 430 -0.35 -1.60 22.57
C ASN A 430 0.55 -2.15 21.45
N GLN A 431 1.84 -2.29 21.74
CA GLN A 431 2.84 -2.88 20.83
C GLN A 431 2.59 -4.37 20.48
N ASP A 432 1.65 -5.02 21.17
CA ASP A 432 1.13 -6.37 20.88
C ASP A 432 0.04 -6.39 19.79
N VAL A 433 -0.41 -5.22 19.33
CA VAL A 433 -1.44 -5.02 18.30
C VAL A 433 -0.81 -4.46 17.05
N LEU A 434 -1.05 -5.08 15.89
CA LEU A 434 -0.57 -4.60 14.60
C LEU A 434 -1.61 -3.66 13.95
N PHE A 435 -1.19 -2.46 13.56
CA PHE A 435 -2.03 -1.49 12.87
C PHE A 435 -1.57 -1.39 11.41
N LEU A 436 -2.50 -1.51 10.46
CA LEU A 436 -2.25 -1.27 9.04
C LEU A 436 -3.10 -0.08 8.59
N ILE A 437 -2.46 0.87 7.92
CA ILE A 437 -3.04 2.19 7.66
C ILE A 437 -2.82 2.58 6.21
N ALA A 438 -3.88 3.02 5.55
CA ALA A 438 -3.84 3.59 4.20
C ALA A 438 -2.97 4.87 4.16
N ALA A 439 -2.00 4.94 3.24
CA ALA A 439 -1.06 6.07 3.13
C ALA A 439 -1.76 7.42 2.82
N GLY A 440 -2.94 7.38 2.20
CA GLY A 440 -3.72 8.54 1.73
C GLY A 440 -3.69 8.69 0.20
N ASN A 441 -4.57 9.53 -0.35
CA ASN A 441 -4.98 9.48 -1.76
C ASN A 441 -4.66 10.76 -2.55
N GLU A 442 -3.99 11.72 -1.92
CA GLU A 442 -3.61 13.02 -2.49
C GLU A 442 -2.19 13.03 -3.10
N GLY A 443 -1.59 11.86 -3.35
CA GLY A 443 -0.24 11.70 -3.89
C GLY A 443 -0.06 12.08 -5.37
N ASN A 444 -1.10 12.63 -6.00
CA ASN A 444 -1.05 13.30 -7.31
C ASN A 444 -0.83 14.82 -7.19
N GLN A 445 -0.83 15.39 -5.99
CA GLN A 445 -0.54 16.81 -5.74
C GLN A 445 0.98 17.11 -5.67
N GLU A 446 1.83 16.13 -5.99
CA GLU A 446 3.30 16.18 -5.91
C GLU A 446 3.87 16.53 -4.51
N GLN A 447 3.02 16.53 -3.48
CA GLN A 447 3.41 16.76 -2.10
C GLN A 447 3.91 15.47 -1.44
N ILE A 448 5.18 15.48 -1.01
CA ILE A 448 5.79 14.39 -0.24
C ILE A 448 5.21 14.42 1.18
N GLY A 449 4.73 13.27 1.64
CA GLY A 449 4.19 13.07 2.99
C GLY A 449 3.04 12.07 2.99
N LEU A 450 2.94 11.29 4.06
CA LEU A 450 1.78 10.46 4.36
C LEU A 450 0.70 11.29 5.04
N SER A 451 -0.56 10.86 4.94
CA SER A 451 -1.64 11.42 5.76
C SER A 451 -1.70 10.74 7.14
N TYR A 452 -2.23 11.42 8.14
CA TYR A 452 -2.55 10.83 9.44
C TYR A 452 -3.71 9.82 9.30
N PRO A 453 -3.70 8.65 9.97
CA PRO A 453 -2.72 8.19 10.95
C PRO A 453 -1.53 7.40 10.36
N ALA A 454 -1.36 7.30 9.04
CA ALA A 454 -0.28 6.52 8.44
C ALA A 454 1.13 7.08 8.78
N THR A 455 1.22 8.38 9.05
CA THR A 455 2.42 9.03 9.62
C THR A 455 2.92 8.38 10.92
N LEU A 456 2.08 7.64 11.66
CA LEU A 456 2.47 6.88 12.84
C LEU A 456 3.43 5.71 12.53
N ALA A 457 3.53 5.26 11.27
CA ALA A 457 4.49 4.26 10.82
C ALA A 457 5.96 4.72 10.97
N LYS A 458 6.20 6.05 11.04
CA LYS A 458 7.50 6.66 11.38
C LYS A 458 7.86 6.51 12.87
N LEU A 459 6.86 6.44 13.74
CA LEU A 459 7.01 6.55 15.19
C LEU A 459 6.95 5.20 15.91
N TYR A 460 6.14 4.28 15.37
CA TYR A 460 5.80 3.03 16.06
C TYR A 460 6.05 1.79 15.19
N ASN A 461 6.67 0.81 15.81
CA ASN A 461 7.12 -0.43 15.17
C ASN A 461 5.99 -1.42 14.89
N ASN A 462 4.84 -1.24 15.54
CA ASN A 462 3.62 -2.00 15.33
C ASN A 462 2.66 -1.35 14.30
N VAL A 463 3.12 -0.39 13.50
CA VAL A 463 2.33 0.30 12.47
C VAL A 463 2.93 0.09 11.08
N ILE A 464 2.12 -0.35 10.11
CA ILE A 464 2.45 -0.49 8.68
C ILE A 464 1.65 0.55 7.89
N SER A 465 2.34 1.45 7.18
CA SER A 465 1.72 2.34 6.19
C SER A 465 1.71 1.67 4.82
N VAL A 466 0.56 1.66 4.14
CA VAL A 466 0.36 0.96 2.86
C VAL A 466 0.01 1.91 1.73
N GLY A 467 0.84 1.92 0.69
CA GLY A 467 0.59 2.63 -0.57
C GLY A 467 -0.10 1.76 -1.62
N ALA A 468 -0.68 2.39 -2.63
CA ALA A 468 -1.43 1.76 -3.70
C ALA A 468 -0.64 1.68 -5.01
N SER A 469 -0.59 0.48 -5.60
CA SER A 469 0.12 0.20 -6.85
C SER A 469 -0.79 -0.36 -7.95
N TRP A 470 -0.38 -0.10 -9.20
CA TRP A 470 -1.05 -0.57 -10.41
C TRP A 470 -1.02 -2.08 -10.57
N GLY A 471 -2.01 -2.58 -11.30
CA GLY A 471 -1.90 -3.83 -12.02
C GLY A 471 -1.27 -3.66 -13.41
N ILE A 472 -1.68 -4.49 -14.38
CA ILE A 472 -1.21 -4.40 -15.78
C ILE A 472 -1.77 -3.20 -16.56
N GLN A 473 -2.83 -2.58 -16.05
CA GLN A 473 -3.51 -1.44 -16.65
C GLN A 473 -4.21 -0.61 -15.56
N ASP A 474 -4.54 0.64 -15.89
CA ASP A 474 -5.35 1.53 -15.07
C ASP A 474 -6.86 1.46 -15.39
N PHE A 475 -7.65 2.21 -14.64
CA PHE A 475 -9.09 2.42 -14.80
C PHE A 475 -9.51 2.80 -16.24
N TYR A 476 -8.65 3.53 -16.96
CA TYR A 476 -8.87 3.95 -18.35
C TYR A 476 -8.37 2.90 -19.37
N ASN A 477 -8.02 1.70 -18.90
CA ASN A 477 -7.42 0.61 -19.66
C ASN A 477 -6.10 1.03 -20.35
N GLN A 478 -5.37 2.00 -19.80
CA GLN A 478 -4.01 2.30 -20.27
C GLN A 478 -3.04 1.31 -19.63
N PRO A 479 -2.12 0.69 -20.39
CA PRO A 479 -1.12 -0.22 -19.83
C PRO A 479 -0.29 0.46 -18.73
N LYS A 480 0.02 -0.29 -17.67
CA LYS A 480 0.86 0.11 -16.53
C LYS A 480 1.90 -0.94 -16.24
N THR A 481 2.95 -0.55 -15.53
CA THR A 481 3.91 -1.49 -14.95
C THR A 481 3.29 -2.05 -13.65
N PRO A 482 3.10 -3.37 -13.50
CA PRO A 482 2.62 -3.92 -12.24
C PRO A 482 3.52 -3.51 -11.08
N GLY A 483 2.92 -3.11 -9.95
CA GLY A 483 3.66 -2.65 -8.77
C GLY A 483 4.07 -1.16 -8.80
N GLU A 484 4.06 -0.48 -9.95
CA GLU A 484 4.31 0.97 -10.04
C GLU A 484 3.27 1.76 -9.23
N ARG A 485 3.69 2.85 -8.57
CA ARG A 485 2.83 3.65 -7.68
C ARG A 485 1.67 4.28 -8.45
N ILE A 486 0.46 4.23 -7.89
CA ILE A 486 -0.70 4.90 -8.48
C ILE A 486 -0.55 6.42 -8.44
N ASN A 487 -0.66 7.05 -9.61
CA ASN A 487 -0.71 8.50 -9.75
C ASN A 487 -1.55 8.90 -10.98
N TYR A 488 -2.81 9.32 -10.76
CA TYR A 488 -3.61 10.01 -11.78
C TYR A 488 -3.50 11.51 -11.56
N ALA A 489 -2.81 12.22 -12.46
CA ALA A 489 -2.60 13.67 -12.36
C ALA A 489 -3.88 14.48 -12.02
N ASN A 490 -5.01 14.14 -12.64
CA ASN A 490 -6.27 14.87 -12.51
C ASN A 490 -7.35 14.17 -11.66
N TRP A 491 -6.99 13.17 -10.84
CA TRP A 491 -8.00 12.41 -10.06
C TRP A 491 -7.55 12.09 -8.62
N TRP A 492 -6.62 11.16 -8.44
CA TRP A 492 -6.04 10.79 -7.14
C TRP A 492 -4.68 10.10 -7.33
N GLY A 493 -3.87 9.99 -6.29
CA GLY A 493 -2.64 9.21 -6.33
C GLY A 493 -2.28 8.65 -4.96
N SER A 494 -1.61 7.50 -4.90
CA SER A 494 -1.07 7.00 -3.64
C SER A 494 -0.09 8.02 -3.06
N GLN A 495 -0.35 8.50 -1.85
CA GLN A 495 0.64 9.24 -1.08
C GLN A 495 1.89 8.41 -0.83
N TYR A 496 2.99 9.11 -0.63
CA TYR A 496 4.35 8.57 -0.54
C TYR A 496 5.21 9.49 0.33
N GLY A 497 6.25 8.95 0.95
CA GLY A 497 7.07 9.67 1.92
C GLY A 497 7.78 8.75 2.90
N GLU A 498 8.53 9.35 3.82
CA GLU A 498 9.10 8.65 4.97
C GLU A 498 8.00 7.92 5.78
N GLY A 499 8.26 6.68 6.19
CA GLY A 499 7.32 5.84 6.94
C GLY A 499 6.43 4.96 6.07
N LEU A 500 6.38 5.18 4.75
CA LEU A 500 5.70 4.28 3.81
C LEU A 500 6.34 2.89 3.95
N THR A 501 5.57 1.86 4.31
CA THR A 501 6.15 0.57 4.66
C THR A 501 6.20 -0.36 3.46
N VAL A 502 5.09 -0.54 2.74
CA VAL A 502 5.01 -1.37 1.52
C VAL A 502 3.92 -0.84 0.58
N MET A 503 4.01 -1.26 -0.68
CA MET A 503 2.96 -1.10 -1.67
C MET A 503 2.08 -2.35 -1.79
N ALA A 504 0.81 -2.17 -2.16
CA ALA A 504 -0.12 -3.26 -2.41
C ALA A 504 -1.14 -2.95 -3.52
N PRO A 505 -1.82 -3.98 -4.06
CA PRO A 505 -2.84 -3.84 -5.10
C PRO A 505 -3.98 -2.87 -4.78
N SER A 506 -4.34 -2.01 -5.75
CA SER A 506 -5.54 -1.19 -5.77
C SER A 506 -6.19 -1.30 -7.15
N GLU A 507 -7.46 -0.93 -7.31
CA GLU A 507 -8.27 -1.22 -8.50
C GLU A 507 -8.49 -2.74 -8.64
N VAL A 508 -8.91 -3.36 -7.54
CA VAL A 508 -9.06 -4.81 -7.39
C VAL A 508 -10.53 -5.24 -7.40
N VAL A 509 -10.76 -6.53 -7.64
CA VAL A 509 -12.08 -7.14 -7.41
C VAL A 509 -12.37 -7.15 -5.91
N ALA A 510 -13.52 -6.58 -5.54
CA ALA A 510 -14.05 -6.57 -4.19
C ALA A 510 -15.58 -6.75 -4.23
N THR A 511 -16.19 -7.14 -3.10
CA THR A 511 -17.64 -7.13 -2.91
C THR A 511 -18.18 -5.70 -3.00
N TYR A 512 -19.39 -5.54 -3.52
CA TYR A 512 -20.05 -4.24 -3.74
C TYR A 512 -21.45 -4.28 -3.14
N ALA A 513 -21.84 -3.22 -2.45
CA ALA A 513 -23.16 -3.13 -1.85
C ALA A 513 -23.69 -1.68 -1.83
N LEU A 514 -24.97 -1.51 -2.18
CA LEU A 514 -25.66 -0.24 -2.28
C LEU A 514 -26.54 0.06 -1.06
N ASP A 515 -26.84 1.34 -0.86
CA ASP A 515 -27.87 1.87 0.06
C ASP A 515 -29.27 1.30 -0.20
N SER A 516 -29.54 0.91 -1.45
CA SER A 516 -30.74 0.19 -1.88
C SER A 516 -30.86 -1.25 -1.32
N GLY A 517 -29.79 -1.79 -0.74
CA GLY A 517 -29.68 -3.19 -0.35
C GLY A 517 -29.34 -4.15 -1.49
N GLU A 518 -28.89 -3.63 -2.64
CA GLU A 518 -28.41 -4.42 -3.78
C GLU A 518 -26.93 -4.82 -3.59
N PHE A 519 -26.58 -6.04 -4.04
CA PHE A 519 -25.26 -6.65 -3.89
C PHE A 519 -24.70 -7.10 -5.24
N ASP A 520 -23.44 -6.77 -5.52
CA ASP A 520 -22.70 -7.15 -6.75
C ASP A 520 -21.18 -7.21 -6.43
N TYR A 521 -20.33 -7.16 -7.44
CA TYR A 521 -18.87 -7.12 -7.31
C TYR A 521 -18.25 -6.07 -8.24
N TRP A 522 -17.13 -5.49 -7.80
CA TRP A 522 -16.25 -4.66 -8.63
C TRP A 522 -15.46 -5.50 -9.66
N ALA A 523 -16.16 -6.24 -10.53
CA ALA A 523 -15.60 -7.32 -11.36
C ALA A 523 -15.86 -7.19 -12.88
N ASN A 524 -16.46 -6.09 -13.33
CA ASN A 524 -17.05 -5.93 -14.66
C ASN A 524 -16.32 -4.88 -15.56
N ASN A 525 -15.00 -5.04 -15.75
CA ASN A 525 -14.15 -4.29 -16.70
C ASN A 525 -14.22 -2.75 -16.62
N LYS A 526 -14.74 -2.20 -15.53
CA LYS A 526 -14.76 -0.78 -15.19
C LYS A 526 -14.59 -0.69 -13.69
N ALA A 527 -13.52 -0.02 -13.26
CA ALA A 527 -13.22 0.28 -11.86
C ALA A 527 -13.22 -0.95 -10.91
N GLY A 528 -12.03 -1.44 -10.54
CA GLY A 528 -11.95 -2.16 -9.27
C GLY A 528 -12.16 -1.21 -8.09
N PHE A 529 -12.39 -1.75 -6.90
CA PHE A 529 -12.31 -0.96 -5.66
C PHE A 529 -10.88 -0.40 -5.53
N ASN A 530 -10.76 0.89 -5.22
CA ASN A 530 -9.54 1.67 -5.43
C ASN A 530 -9.20 2.57 -4.24
N GLY A 531 -8.12 3.36 -4.37
CA GLY A 531 -7.52 4.11 -3.28
C GLY A 531 -6.51 3.28 -2.49
N THR A 532 -5.74 3.96 -1.63
CA THR A 532 -4.94 3.28 -0.58
C THR A 532 -5.81 2.48 0.40
N SER A 533 -7.09 2.82 0.49
CA SER A 533 -8.16 2.06 1.14
C SER A 533 -8.45 0.68 0.53
N ALA A 534 -8.13 0.46 -0.75
CA ALA A 534 -8.13 -0.87 -1.38
C ALA A 534 -6.78 -1.60 -1.21
N ALA A 535 -5.69 -0.87 -1.03
CA ALA A 535 -4.35 -1.43 -0.83
C ALA A 535 -4.13 -1.97 0.59
N VAL A 536 -4.51 -1.23 1.62
CA VAL A 536 -4.34 -1.66 3.02
C VAL A 536 -5.06 -2.98 3.40
N PRO A 537 -6.29 -3.30 2.95
CA PRO A 537 -6.89 -4.61 3.24
C PRO A 537 -6.13 -5.78 2.61
N ASN A 538 -5.43 -5.56 1.49
CA ASN A 538 -4.57 -6.60 0.91
C ASN A 538 -3.44 -6.97 1.89
N VAL A 539 -2.74 -5.97 2.45
CA VAL A 539 -1.66 -6.22 3.43
C VAL A 539 -2.22 -6.72 4.76
N THR A 540 -3.42 -6.27 5.19
CA THR A 540 -4.09 -6.81 6.40
C THR A 540 -4.35 -8.30 6.25
N GLY A 541 -4.84 -8.73 5.09
CA GLY A 541 -4.98 -10.13 4.73
C GLY A 541 -3.65 -10.88 4.85
N VAL A 542 -2.59 -10.39 4.20
CA VAL A 542 -1.26 -11.03 4.25
C VAL A 542 -0.72 -11.11 5.67
N ALA A 543 -0.75 -10.02 6.45
CA ALA A 543 -0.29 -9.98 7.83
C ALA A 543 -1.03 -10.99 8.72
N SER A 544 -2.33 -11.20 8.48
CA SER A 544 -3.10 -12.21 9.19
C SER A 544 -2.69 -13.65 8.85
N LEU A 545 -2.26 -13.93 7.62
CA LEU A 545 -1.69 -15.23 7.24
C LEU A 545 -0.31 -15.44 7.86
N VAL A 546 0.56 -14.41 7.84
CA VAL A 546 1.89 -14.43 8.49
C VAL A 546 1.77 -14.75 9.98
N TRP A 547 0.86 -14.07 10.70
CA TRP A 547 0.64 -14.33 12.13
C TRP A 547 -0.01 -15.71 12.37
N SER A 548 -0.85 -16.17 11.45
CA SER A 548 -1.44 -17.52 11.50
C SER A 548 -0.43 -18.64 11.27
N ALA A 549 0.64 -18.39 10.50
CA ALA A 549 1.71 -19.33 10.25
C ALA A 549 2.69 -19.45 11.44
N ASN A 550 2.86 -18.37 12.22
CA ASN A 550 3.64 -18.36 13.45
C ASN A 550 3.04 -17.41 14.50
N PRO A 551 2.21 -17.93 15.44
CA PRO A 551 1.59 -17.12 16.49
C PRO A 551 2.58 -16.61 17.56
N ASN A 552 3.83 -17.10 17.58
CA ASN A 552 4.84 -16.58 18.51
C ASN A 552 5.44 -15.23 18.06
N LEU A 553 5.13 -14.76 16.84
CA LEU A 553 5.59 -13.48 16.35
C LEU A 553 4.93 -12.30 17.08
N THR A 554 5.71 -11.25 17.29
CA THR A 554 5.23 -9.93 17.70
C THR A 554 4.77 -9.10 16.50
N ALA A 555 3.96 -8.06 16.72
CA ALA A 555 3.54 -7.13 15.66
C ALA A 555 4.74 -6.50 14.91
N ASN A 556 5.79 -6.12 15.63
CA ASN A 556 7.04 -5.63 15.02
C ASN A 556 7.68 -6.67 14.09
N GLN A 557 7.79 -7.93 14.52
CA GLN A 557 8.37 -8.98 13.67
C GLN A 557 7.52 -9.22 12.41
N ILE A 558 6.20 -9.01 12.47
CA ILE A 558 5.35 -9.11 11.27
C ILE A 558 5.60 -7.95 10.32
N LYS A 559 5.77 -6.71 10.82
CA LYS A 559 6.24 -5.57 10.02
C LYS A 559 7.60 -5.88 9.38
N GLU A 560 8.57 -6.34 10.16
CA GLU A 560 9.90 -6.72 9.68
C GLU A 560 9.85 -7.81 8.60
N ILE A 561 9.02 -8.85 8.77
CA ILE A 561 8.84 -9.91 7.78
C ILE A 561 8.25 -9.34 6.49
N ILE A 562 7.12 -8.61 6.57
CA ILE A 562 6.45 -8.03 5.40
C ILE A 562 7.39 -7.09 4.64
N SER A 563 8.16 -6.26 5.34
CA SER A 563 9.19 -5.40 4.76
C SER A 563 10.33 -6.19 4.13
N GLN A 564 10.92 -7.17 4.84
CA GLN A 564 12.08 -7.92 4.33
C GLN A 564 11.74 -8.80 3.13
N THR A 565 10.51 -9.34 3.05
CA THR A 565 10.10 -10.26 1.98
C THR A 565 9.36 -9.60 0.82
N ALA A 566 9.15 -8.28 0.87
CA ALA A 566 8.54 -7.54 -0.24
C ALA A 566 9.37 -7.68 -1.53
N TYR A 567 8.69 -7.63 -2.67
CA TYR A 567 9.32 -7.48 -3.96
C TYR A 567 9.80 -6.04 -4.09
N ASP A 568 11.09 -5.84 -3.80
CA ASP A 568 11.83 -4.58 -3.92
C ASP A 568 11.55 -3.87 -5.27
N LEU A 569 11.20 -2.58 -5.20
CA LEU A 569 10.79 -1.72 -6.31
C LEU A 569 11.44 -0.34 -6.12
N GLY A 570 11.89 0.27 -7.22
CA GLY A 570 12.56 1.57 -7.17
C GLY A 570 14.03 1.42 -6.80
N GLU A 571 14.48 2.18 -5.79
CA GLU A 571 15.86 2.11 -5.31
C GLU A 571 16.04 0.97 -4.29
N PRO A 572 17.14 0.20 -4.33
CA PRO A 572 17.27 -1.01 -3.53
C PRO A 572 17.05 -0.82 -2.02
N ASN A 573 16.30 -1.74 -1.42
CA ASN A 573 15.88 -1.79 -0.01
C ASN A 573 14.68 -0.88 0.34
N TYR A 574 14.94 0.33 0.86
CA TYR A 574 13.89 1.25 1.31
C TYR A 574 14.00 2.54 0.50
N ASP A 575 12.90 2.95 -0.12
CA ASP A 575 12.73 4.30 -0.64
C ASP A 575 11.39 4.93 -0.22
N ILE A 576 11.24 6.23 -0.46
CA ILE A 576 10.03 6.97 -0.05
C ILE A 576 8.84 6.78 -0.99
N PHE A 577 9.02 6.20 -2.18
CA PHE A 577 7.99 6.00 -3.20
C PHE A 577 7.31 4.64 -3.11
N TYR A 578 8.06 3.62 -2.71
CA TYR A 578 7.64 2.22 -2.64
C TYR A 578 7.75 1.62 -1.23
N GLY A 579 8.36 2.32 -0.27
CA GLY A 579 8.70 1.74 1.02
C GLY A 579 9.76 0.65 0.82
N TYR A 580 9.48 -0.57 1.29
CA TYR A 580 10.29 -1.75 1.00
C TYR A 580 9.88 -2.50 -0.30
N GLY A 581 9.00 -1.92 -1.11
CA GLY A 581 8.48 -2.53 -2.34
C GLY A 581 7.10 -3.15 -2.19
N PHE A 582 6.74 -4.02 -3.12
CA PHE A 582 5.40 -4.61 -3.25
C PHE A 582 5.23 -5.85 -2.35
N VAL A 583 4.13 -5.95 -1.61
CA VAL A 583 3.89 -7.05 -0.66
C VAL A 583 3.87 -8.43 -1.34
N ASN A 584 4.63 -9.38 -0.78
CA ASN A 584 4.67 -10.78 -1.23
C ASN A 584 4.25 -11.70 -0.06
N ALA A 585 3.09 -12.35 -0.21
CA ALA A 585 2.47 -13.19 0.80
C ALA A 585 3.15 -14.56 0.95
N ASP A 586 3.59 -15.18 -0.15
CA ASP A 586 4.24 -16.48 -0.13
C ASP A 586 5.59 -16.40 0.61
N ALA A 587 6.43 -15.44 0.22
CA ALA A 587 7.72 -15.21 0.88
C ALA A 587 7.54 -14.83 2.36
N ALA A 588 6.55 -14.00 2.70
CA ALA A 588 6.26 -13.60 4.07
C ALA A 588 5.80 -14.79 4.95
N VAL A 589 4.92 -15.65 4.43
CA VAL A 589 4.46 -16.85 5.15
C VAL A 589 5.58 -17.89 5.26
N ARG A 590 6.37 -18.11 4.20
CA ARG A 590 7.57 -18.98 4.25
C ARG A 590 8.62 -18.50 5.24
N ARG A 591 8.76 -17.19 5.42
CA ARG A 591 9.61 -16.56 6.44
C ARG A 591 9.09 -16.85 7.86
N ALA A 592 7.79 -16.68 8.10
CA ALA A 592 7.17 -17.01 9.39
C ALA A 592 7.33 -18.50 9.75
N VAL A 593 7.13 -19.40 8.77
CA VAL A 593 7.32 -20.85 8.91
C VAL A 593 8.79 -21.23 9.16
N ALA A 594 9.75 -20.57 8.51
CA ALA A 594 11.16 -20.80 8.79
C ALA A 594 11.52 -20.43 10.24
N LEU A 595 11.03 -19.28 10.73
CA LEU A 595 11.26 -18.83 12.10
C LEU A 595 10.63 -19.75 13.14
N SER A 596 9.40 -20.23 12.92
CA SER A 596 8.73 -21.16 13.85
C SER A 596 9.45 -22.52 13.99
N ARG A 597 10.25 -22.90 12.98
CA ARG A 597 11.10 -24.10 13.01
C ARG A 597 12.43 -23.87 13.69
N THR A 598 13.07 -22.71 13.49
CA THR A 598 14.35 -22.39 14.14
C THR A 598 14.19 -22.21 15.65
N ASP A 599 13.06 -21.66 16.11
CA ASP A 599 12.75 -21.49 17.53
C ASP A 599 12.46 -22.84 18.25
N LEU A 600 12.23 -23.91 17.49
CA LEU A 600 12.06 -25.28 18.01
C LEU A 600 13.38 -26.06 18.16
N GLY A 601 14.52 -25.51 17.72
CA GLY A 601 15.83 -26.13 17.90
C GLY A 601 16.00 -27.48 17.20
N ILE A 602 15.50 -27.59 15.96
CA ILE A 602 15.55 -28.78 15.09
C ILE A 602 16.71 -28.66 14.10
#